data_AF-A0A7Y1SYN0-F1
#
_entry.id   AF-A0A7Y1SYN0-F1
#
_cell.length_a   1.000
_cell.length_b   1.000
_cell.length_c   1.000
_cell.angle_alpha   90.00
_cell.angle_beta   90.00
_cell.angle_gamma   90.00
#
_symmetry.space_group_name_H-M   'P 1'
#
loop_
_entity.id
_entity.type
_entity.pdbx_description
1 polymer ?
#
loop_
_entity_poly.entity_id
_entity_poly.type
_entity_poly.pdbx_seq_one_letter_code
_entity_poly.pdbx_strand_id
1 'polypeptide(L)'
;ETTRRLLTASGIFALVGAFMWGYKSIAILVNGNQPDYWFELAHVWFGVSILLLASALRHQVKRSALVMILGAVSAVAGSTASLAYWLDGDDEGLFGPAAFTMLLSTVVLLFLVGGEVQEKHLLGKYDFGPRLLAWAYVAAIPLGAVLSGLFGERYLELGLLAVVAGWVLVALGALHVPSGSHDVVI
;
A
#
# COMPACT_ATOMS: atom_id res chain seq x y z
N GLU A 1 -17.91 -17.22 -1.62
CA GLU A 1 -18.21 -16.27 -0.52
C GLU A 1 -16.96 -15.76 0.21
N THR A 2 -16.04 -16.63 0.65
CA THR A 2 -14.81 -16.25 1.36
C THR A 2 -13.93 -15.24 0.61
N THR A 3 -13.69 -15.45 -0.70
CA THR A 3 -12.90 -14.52 -1.55
C THR A 3 -13.47 -13.11 -1.51
N ARG A 4 -14.79 -12.96 -1.63
CA ARG A 4 -15.46 -11.65 -1.58
C ARG A 4 -15.24 -10.96 -0.24
N ARG A 5 -15.39 -11.68 0.87
CA ARG A 5 -15.15 -11.13 2.22
C ARG A 5 -13.71 -10.63 2.37
N LEU A 6 -12.74 -11.39 1.85
CA LEU A 6 -11.32 -11.01 1.86
C LEU A 6 -11.06 -9.76 1.00
N LEU A 7 -11.65 -9.67 -0.19
CA LEU A 7 -11.54 -8.49 -1.07
C LEU A 7 -12.19 -7.26 -0.43
N THR A 8 -13.39 -7.40 0.13
CA THR A 8 -14.05 -6.29 0.84
C THR A 8 -13.20 -5.81 2.02
N ALA A 9 -12.68 -6.73 2.83
CA ALA A 9 -11.78 -6.38 3.93
C ALA A 9 -10.51 -5.69 3.42
N SER A 10 -9.87 -6.22 2.37
CA SER A 10 -8.71 -5.61 1.72
C SER A 10 -9.00 -4.18 1.27
N GLY A 11 -10.14 -3.93 0.64
CA GLY A 11 -10.56 -2.59 0.22
C GLY A 11 -10.78 -1.63 1.39
N ILE A 12 -11.41 -2.09 2.47
CA ILE A 12 -11.59 -1.29 3.70
C ILE A 12 -10.23 -0.88 4.28
N PHE A 13 -9.30 -1.83 4.43
CA PHE A 13 -7.97 -1.52 4.98
C PHE A 13 -7.14 -0.62 4.06
N ALA A 14 -7.26 -0.78 2.74
CA ALA A 14 -6.66 0.15 1.78
C ALA A 14 -7.21 1.58 1.96
N LEU A 15 -8.52 1.76 2.14
CA LEU A 15 -9.10 3.08 2.39
C LEU A 15 -8.64 3.68 3.73
N VAL A 16 -8.56 2.88 4.79
CA VAL A 16 -8.08 3.35 6.09
C VAL A 16 -6.64 3.85 5.96
N GLY A 17 -5.74 3.04 5.37
CA GLY A 17 -4.35 3.47 5.14
C GLY A 17 -4.26 4.71 4.23
N ALA A 18 -5.07 4.77 3.16
CA ALA A 18 -5.08 5.88 2.23
C ALA A 18 -5.57 7.18 2.90
N PHE A 19 -6.59 7.08 3.75
CA PHE A 19 -7.06 8.21 4.56
C PHE A 19 -5.96 8.69 5.51
N MET A 20 -5.30 7.78 6.22
CA MET A 20 -4.28 8.15 7.20
C MET A 20 -3.09 8.86 6.54
N TRP A 21 -2.59 8.29 5.43
CA TRP A 21 -1.50 8.91 4.69
C TRP A 21 -1.96 10.21 4.02
N GLY A 22 -3.11 10.21 3.35
CA GLY A 22 -3.65 11.41 2.70
C GLY A 22 -3.80 12.58 3.67
N TYR A 23 -4.33 12.32 4.87
CA TYR A 23 -4.41 13.30 5.94
C TYR A 23 -3.04 13.85 6.33
N LYS A 24 -2.03 12.98 6.54
CA LYS A 24 -0.65 13.38 6.83
C LYS A 24 -0.07 14.27 5.73
N SER A 25 -0.17 13.85 4.47
CA SER A 25 0.36 14.60 3.33
C SER A 25 -0.28 15.97 3.19
N ILE A 26 -1.60 16.07 3.36
CA ILE A 26 -2.32 17.34 3.33
C ILE A 26 -1.90 18.24 4.50
N ALA A 27 -1.77 17.70 5.71
CA ALA A 27 -1.35 18.46 6.88
C ALA A 27 0.06 19.07 6.70
N ILE A 28 1.00 18.31 6.15
CA ILE A 28 2.36 18.80 5.86
C ILE A 28 2.34 19.86 4.74
N LEU A 29 1.56 19.64 3.68
CA LEU A 29 1.46 20.62 2.58
C LEU A 29 0.88 21.96 3.04
N VAL A 30 -0.15 21.93 3.90
CA VAL A 30 -0.86 23.13 4.35
C VAL A 30 -0.14 23.82 5.49
N ASN A 31 0.26 23.07 6.53
CA ASN A 31 0.74 23.62 7.79
C ASN A 31 2.25 23.43 8.02
N GLY A 32 2.92 22.61 7.21
CA GLY A 32 4.33 22.23 7.43
C GLY A 32 4.55 21.27 8.60
N ASN A 33 3.50 20.89 9.32
CA ASN A 33 3.58 20.02 10.48
C ASN A 33 3.27 18.58 10.10
N GLN A 34 4.13 17.65 10.51
CA GLN A 34 3.92 16.22 10.37
C GLN A 34 3.06 15.69 11.51
N PRO A 35 1.88 15.10 11.24
CA PRO A 35 1.12 14.40 12.27
C PRO A 35 1.84 13.12 12.70
N ASP A 36 2.02 12.93 14.00
CA ASP A 36 2.80 11.82 14.55
C ASP A 36 2.17 10.44 14.23
N TYR A 37 2.98 9.47 13.82
CA TYR A 37 2.62 8.05 13.63
C TYR A 37 1.66 7.72 12.48
N TRP A 38 1.02 8.72 11.86
CA TRP A 38 0.00 8.50 10.81
C TRP A 38 0.56 7.81 9.57
N PHE A 39 1.83 8.06 9.24
CA PHE A 39 2.48 7.49 8.08
C PHE A 39 2.78 6.00 8.26
N GLU A 40 3.33 5.64 9.40
CA GLU A 40 3.78 4.29 9.72
C GLU A 40 2.56 3.38 9.92
N LEU A 41 1.53 3.88 10.61
CA LEU A 41 0.25 3.20 10.75
C LEU A 41 -0.44 2.97 9.40
N ALA A 42 -0.37 3.92 8.46
CA ALA A 42 -0.93 3.73 7.12
C ALA A 42 -0.33 2.49 6.42
N HIS A 43 0.97 2.27 6.57
CA HIS A 43 1.65 1.13 5.94
C HIS A 43 1.30 -0.21 6.59
N VAL A 44 0.98 -0.24 7.89
CA VAL A 44 0.44 -1.45 8.52
C VAL A 44 -0.87 -1.85 7.81
N TRP A 45 -1.78 -0.89 7.61
CA TRP A 45 -3.05 -1.14 6.93
C TRP A 45 -2.87 -1.56 5.47
N PHE A 46 -1.91 -0.97 4.77
CA PHE A 46 -1.53 -1.37 3.41
C PHE A 46 -0.98 -2.79 3.34
N GLY A 47 -0.12 -3.18 4.28
CA GLY A 47 0.39 -4.55 4.38
C GLY A 47 -0.74 -5.56 4.60
N VAL A 48 -1.67 -5.25 5.52
CA VAL A 48 -2.87 -6.08 5.76
C VAL A 48 -3.75 -6.17 4.51
N SER A 49 -3.98 -5.04 3.81
CA SER A 49 -4.75 -5.00 2.58
C SER A 49 -4.16 -5.91 1.49
N ILE A 50 -2.84 -5.87 1.29
CA ILE A 50 -2.12 -6.73 0.34
C ILE A 50 -2.21 -8.20 0.75
N LEU A 51 -2.03 -8.52 2.03
CA LEU A 51 -2.12 -9.89 2.53
C LEU A 51 -3.51 -10.49 2.29
N LEU A 52 -4.57 -9.71 2.48
CA LEU A 52 -5.95 -10.13 2.22
C LEU A 52 -6.21 -10.30 0.73
N LEU A 53 -5.70 -9.38 -0.11
CA LEU A 53 -5.78 -9.47 -1.56
C LEU A 53 -5.06 -10.74 -2.07
N ALA A 54 -3.87 -11.03 -1.55
CA ALA A 54 -3.12 -12.24 -1.84
C ALA A 54 -3.82 -13.50 -1.32
N SER A 55 -4.46 -13.44 -0.15
CA SER A 55 -5.22 -14.54 0.42
C SER A 55 -6.46 -14.87 -0.41
N ALA A 56 -7.11 -13.86 -0.99
CA ALA A 56 -8.22 -14.05 -1.93
C ALA A 56 -7.79 -14.85 -3.18
N LEU A 57 -6.50 -14.81 -3.52
CA LEU A 57 -5.88 -15.51 -4.64
C LEU A 57 -5.26 -16.88 -4.28
N ARG A 58 -5.22 -17.28 -3.00
CA ARG A 58 -4.39 -18.37 -2.45
C ARG A 58 -4.54 -19.73 -3.15
N HIS A 59 -5.73 -20.05 -3.65
CA HIS A 59 -6.00 -21.31 -4.34
C HIS A 59 -5.63 -21.31 -5.83
N GLN A 60 -5.23 -20.17 -6.37
CA GLN A 60 -4.98 -20.03 -7.81
C GLN A 60 -3.53 -19.61 -8.12
N VAL A 61 -2.71 -19.25 -7.14
CA VAL A 61 -1.36 -18.67 -7.34
C VAL A 61 -0.26 -19.68 -7.08
N LYS A 62 0.61 -19.91 -8.07
CA LYS A 62 1.81 -20.79 -7.97
C LYS A 62 2.87 -20.27 -6.98
N ARG A 63 2.81 -18.98 -6.59
CA ARG A 63 3.77 -18.26 -5.73
C ARG A 63 3.23 -17.88 -4.34
N SER A 64 2.18 -18.56 -3.86
CA SER A 64 1.43 -18.15 -2.66
C SER A 64 2.26 -18.02 -1.39
N ALA A 65 3.26 -18.90 -1.17
CA ALA A 65 4.14 -18.84 -0.01
C ALA A 65 5.04 -17.60 0.02
N LEU A 66 5.63 -17.22 -1.13
CA LEU A 66 6.49 -16.04 -1.23
C LEU A 66 5.71 -14.75 -0.95
N VAL A 67 4.48 -14.65 -1.47
CA VAL A 67 3.62 -13.48 -1.24
C VAL A 67 3.21 -13.35 0.22
N MET A 68 2.89 -14.48 0.88
CA MET A 68 2.58 -14.46 2.32
C MET A 68 3.81 -14.09 3.17
N ILE A 69 5.00 -14.62 2.84
CA ILE A 69 6.25 -14.29 3.55
C ILE A 69 6.58 -12.80 3.38
N LEU A 70 6.55 -12.29 2.15
CA LEU A 70 6.85 -10.88 1.88
C LEU A 70 5.81 -9.96 2.51
N GLY A 71 4.52 -10.35 2.54
CA GLY A 71 3.46 -9.60 3.20
C GLY A 71 3.64 -9.55 4.72
N ALA A 72 4.04 -10.67 5.34
CA ALA A 72 4.39 -10.71 6.76
C ALA A 72 5.62 -9.84 7.06
N VAL A 73 6.67 -9.91 6.22
CA VAL A 73 7.85 -9.03 6.34
C VAL A 73 7.47 -7.56 6.24
N SER A 74 6.58 -7.19 5.31
CA SER A 74 6.12 -5.80 5.14
C SER A 74 5.36 -5.30 6.37
N ALA A 75 4.43 -6.10 6.89
CA ALA A 75 3.64 -5.77 8.08
C ALA A 75 4.51 -5.66 9.35
N VAL A 76 5.47 -6.58 9.52
CA VAL A 76 6.45 -6.53 10.62
C VAL A 76 7.37 -5.33 10.48
N ALA A 77 7.94 -5.09 9.29
CA ALA A 77 8.83 -3.94 9.05
C ALA A 77 8.12 -2.60 9.32
N GLY A 78 6.87 -2.45 8.90
CA GLY A 78 6.09 -1.24 9.19
C GLY A 78 5.73 -1.07 10.67
N SER A 79 5.42 -2.17 11.36
CA SER A 79 5.19 -2.15 12.81
C SER A 79 6.48 -1.80 13.58
N THR A 80 7.62 -2.34 13.13
CA THR A 80 8.95 -2.02 13.70
C THR A 80 9.34 -0.58 13.42
N ALA A 81 9.08 -0.04 12.23
CA ALA A 81 9.31 1.38 11.92
C ALA A 81 8.45 2.29 12.81
N SER A 82 7.16 1.95 12.98
CA SER A 82 6.24 2.67 13.89
C SER A 82 6.76 2.68 15.33
N LEU A 83 7.22 1.52 15.81
CA LEU A 83 7.71 1.35 17.18
C LEU A 83 9.05 2.04 17.39
N ALA A 84 9.98 1.97 16.43
CA ALA A 84 11.28 2.63 16.51
C ALA A 84 11.12 4.15 16.56
N TYR A 85 10.26 4.72 15.71
CA TYR A 85 9.94 6.15 15.73
C TYR A 85 9.33 6.58 17.08
N TRP A 86 8.48 5.74 17.67
CA TRP A 86 7.87 6.00 18.97
C TRP A 86 8.88 5.95 20.13
N LEU A 87 9.90 5.09 20.05
CA LEU A 87 10.86 4.86 21.13
C LEU A 87 12.05 5.83 21.13
N ASP A 88 12.68 6.05 19.98
CA ASP A 88 13.97 6.78 19.89
C ASP A 88 13.87 8.13 19.15
N GLY A 89 12.70 8.47 18.58
CA GLY A 89 12.59 9.61 17.67
C GLY A 89 13.36 9.37 16.36
N ASP A 90 13.65 10.46 15.62
CA ASP A 90 14.30 10.43 14.30
C ASP A 90 15.84 10.25 14.37
N ASP A 91 16.40 9.99 15.57
CA ASP A 91 17.83 9.90 15.81
C ASP A 91 18.40 8.52 15.42
N GLU A 92 19.38 8.53 14.49
CA GLU A 92 20.36 7.49 14.08
C GLU A 92 20.07 5.98 14.33
N GLY A 93 18.81 5.56 14.28
CA GLY A 93 18.37 4.22 14.69
C GLY A 93 17.80 3.34 13.57
N LEU A 94 16.99 2.36 13.97
CA LEU A 94 16.37 1.35 13.10
C LEU A 94 15.28 1.91 12.16
N PHE A 95 14.86 3.16 12.33
CA PHE A 95 13.77 3.78 11.59
C PHE A 95 14.01 3.79 10.07
N GLY A 96 15.14 4.34 9.62
CA GLY A 96 15.49 4.43 8.20
C GLY A 96 15.49 3.06 7.49
N PRO A 97 16.25 2.06 7.99
CA PRO A 97 16.24 0.70 7.44
C PRO A 97 14.87 0.02 7.45
N ALA A 98 14.08 0.20 8.52
CA ALA A 98 12.75 -0.37 8.63
C ALA A 98 11.77 0.27 7.64
N ALA A 99 11.78 1.60 7.52
CA ALA A 99 10.97 2.34 6.57
C ALA A 99 11.33 1.98 5.11
N PHE A 100 12.63 1.85 4.79
CA PHE A 100 13.09 1.41 3.48
C PHE A 100 12.60 -0.02 3.17
N THR A 101 12.75 -0.96 4.11
CA THR A 101 12.32 -2.35 3.95
C THR A 101 10.80 -2.45 3.78
N MET A 102 10.04 -1.65 4.53
CA MET A 102 8.59 -1.54 4.43
C MET A 102 8.15 -1.04 3.05
N LEU A 103 8.75 0.04 2.54
CA LEU A 103 8.44 0.58 1.21
C LEU A 103 8.81 -0.41 0.11
N LEU A 104 10.02 -0.96 0.16
CA LEU A 104 10.50 -1.91 -0.85
C LEU A 104 9.63 -3.17 -0.89
N SER A 105 9.30 -3.75 0.27
CA SER A 105 8.42 -4.91 0.34
C SER A 105 7.02 -4.62 -0.19
N THR A 106 6.45 -3.44 0.11
CA THR A 106 5.16 -3.00 -0.42
C THR A 106 5.19 -2.94 -1.94
N VAL A 107 6.20 -2.31 -2.53
CA VAL A 107 6.34 -2.20 -4.00
C VAL A 107 6.48 -3.57 -4.65
N VAL A 108 7.35 -4.43 -4.12
CA VAL A 108 7.55 -5.80 -4.65
C VAL A 108 6.24 -6.60 -4.56
N LEU A 109 5.53 -6.53 -3.44
CA LEU A 109 4.25 -7.20 -3.28
C LEU A 109 3.19 -6.70 -4.26
N LEU A 110 3.11 -5.38 -4.48
CA LEU A 110 2.18 -4.80 -5.45
C LEU A 110 2.48 -5.25 -6.89
N PHE A 111 3.75 -5.42 -7.26
CA PHE A 111 4.10 -6.00 -8.56
C PHE A 111 3.71 -7.48 -8.68
N LEU A 112 3.98 -8.27 -7.64
CA LEU A 112 3.69 -9.70 -7.62
C LEU A 112 2.18 -9.95 -7.60
N VAL A 113 1.48 -9.38 -6.62
CA VAL A 113 0.03 -9.50 -6.47
C VAL A 113 -0.69 -8.82 -7.62
N GLY A 114 -0.23 -7.64 -8.06
CA GLY A 114 -0.84 -6.94 -9.18
C GLY A 114 -0.77 -7.68 -10.50
N GLY A 115 0.30 -8.46 -10.75
CA GLY A 115 0.36 -9.33 -11.91
C GLY A 115 -0.70 -10.43 -11.88
N GLU A 116 -0.85 -11.08 -10.73
CA GLU A 116 -1.83 -12.15 -10.54
C GLU A 116 -3.27 -11.64 -10.54
N VAL A 117 -3.52 -10.49 -9.92
CA VAL A 117 -4.82 -9.79 -9.97
C VAL A 117 -5.22 -9.51 -11.41
N GLN A 118 -4.28 -9.00 -12.20
CA GLN A 118 -4.53 -8.66 -13.60
C GLN A 118 -4.75 -9.89 -14.48
N GLU A 119 -3.97 -10.94 -14.29
CA GLU A 119 -4.12 -12.20 -15.04
C GLU A 119 -5.45 -12.89 -14.77
N LYS A 120 -5.95 -12.81 -13.53
CA LYS A 120 -7.17 -13.50 -13.08
C LYS A 120 -8.43 -12.65 -13.10
N HIS A 121 -8.30 -11.41 -13.56
CA HIS A 121 -9.40 -10.46 -13.58
C HIS A 121 -10.13 -10.29 -12.24
N LEU A 122 -9.38 -10.26 -11.14
CA LEU A 122 -9.95 -10.34 -9.79
C LEU A 122 -10.72 -9.07 -9.40
N LEU A 123 -10.31 -7.91 -9.91
CA LEU A 123 -10.88 -6.59 -9.59
C LEU A 123 -11.68 -6.01 -10.78
N GLY A 124 -11.86 -6.78 -11.86
CA GLY A 124 -12.56 -6.37 -13.07
C GLY A 124 -11.93 -5.15 -13.72
N LYS A 125 -12.69 -4.06 -13.90
CA LYS A 125 -12.15 -2.84 -14.56
C LYS A 125 -10.95 -2.20 -13.83
N TYR A 126 -10.65 -2.61 -12.59
CA TYR A 126 -9.56 -2.09 -11.78
C TYR A 126 -8.37 -3.06 -11.64
N ASP A 127 -8.33 -4.11 -12.46
CA ASP A 127 -7.28 -5.13 -12.45
C ASP A 127 -5.84 -4.59 -12.54
N PHE A 128 -5.66 -3.49 -13.28
CA PHE A 128 -4.36 -2.83 -13.42
C PHE A 128 -3.94 -2.06 -12.15
N GLY A 129 -4.86 -1.82 -11.21
CA GLY A 129 -4.70 -0.92 -10.08
C GLY A 129 -3.46 -1.20 -9.22
N PRO A 130 -3.27 -2.43 -8.69
CA PRO A 130 -2.12 -2.71 -7.83
C PRO A 130 -0.77 -2.55 -8.57
N ARG A 131 -0.70 -2.95 -9.84
CA ARG A 131 0.52 -2.78 -10.67
C ARG A 131 0.79 -1.31 -10.98
N LEU A 132 -0.25 -0.54 -11.30
CA LEU A 132 -0.12 0.90 -11.52
C LEU A 132 0.35 1.60 -10.23
N LEU A 133 -0.18 1.21 -9.08
CA LEU A 133 0.24 1.72 -7.78
C LEU A 133 1.72 1.40 -7.50
N ALA A 134 2.21 0.20 -7.83
CA ALA A 134 3.63 -0.13 -7.72
C ALA A 134 4.51 0.84 -8.53
N TRP A 135 4.11 1.14 -9.77
CA TRP A 135 4.77 2.15 -10.60
C TRP A 135 4.65 3.57 -10.04
N ALA A 136 3.51 3.91 -9.44
CA ALA A 136 3.31 5.20 -8.78
C ALA A 136 4.30 5.39 -7.62
N TYR A 137 4.55 4.36 -6.80
CA TYR A 137 5.61 4.41 -5.78
C TYR A 137 7.00 4.68 -6.39
N VAL A 138 7.36 3.97 -7.46
CA VAL A 138 8.66 4.13 -8.13
C VAL A 138 8.82 5.54 -8.70
N ALA A 139 7.76 6.13 -9.26
CA ALA A 139 7.79 7.47 -9.84
C ALA A 139 7.67 8.58 -8.79
N ALA A 140 6.91 8.35 -7.72
CA ALA A 140 6.63 9.35 -6.67
C ALA A 140 7.90 9.75 -5.90
N ILE A 141 8.82 8.81 -5.66
CA ILE A 141 10.05 9.10 -4.89
C ILE A 141 10.97 10.08 -5.65
N PRO A 142 11.40 9.83 -6.89
CA PRO A 142 12.19 10.79 -7.65
C PRO A 142 11.46 12.11 -7.90
N LEU A 143 10.16 12.06 -8.21
CA LEU A 143 9.37 13.26 -8.45
C LEU A 143 9.28 14.11 -7.18
N GLY A 144 9.01 13.49 -6.02
CA GLY A 144 8.98 14.15 -4.73
C GLY A 144 10.34 14.75 -4.36
N ALA A 145 11.44 14.05 -4.63
CA ALA A 145 12.78 14.56 -4.38
C ALA A 145 13.10 15.81 -5.23
N VAL A 146 12.72 15.80 -6.52
CA VAL A 146 12.87 16.96 -7.40
C VAL A 146 12.02 18.14 -6.91
N LEU A 147 10.75 17.89 -6.57
CA LEU A 147 9.84 18.93 -6.07
C LEU A 147 10.33 19.51 -4.73
N SER A 148 10.84 18.65 -3.85
CA SER A 148 11.46 19.05 -2.58
C SER A 148 12.65 19.98 -2.80
N GLY A 149 13.57 19.62 -3.71
CA GLY A 149 14.74 20.44 -4.02
C GLY A 149 14.40 21.80 -4.67
N LEU A 150 13.30 21.89 -5.42
CA LEU A 150 12.91 23.11 -6.12
C LEU A 150 12.03 24.05 -5.29
N PHE A 151 11.14 23.50 -4.45
CA PHE A 151 10.08 24.27 -3.81
C PHE A 151 10.06 24.13 -2.28
N GLY A 152 10.90 23.26 -1.72
CA GLY A 152 11.02 22.98 -0.28
C GLY A 152 10.44 21.62 0.11
N GLU A 153 10.86 21.11 1.27
CA GLU A 153 10.62 19.71 1.70
C GLU A 153 9.15 19.28 1.71
N ARG A 154 8.24 20.19 2.05
CA ARG A 154 6.79 19.93 2.04
C ARG A 154 6.25 19.45 0.68
N TYR A 155 6.90 19.81 -0.42
CA TYR A 155 6.43 19.45 -1.76
C TYR A 155 6.76 18.00 -2.15
N LEU A 156 7.57 17.29 -1.35
CA LEU A 156 7.71 15.83 -1.43
C LEU A 156 6.33 15.14 -1.36
N GLU A 157 5.44 15.66 -0.52
CA GLU A 157 4.12 15.08 -0.26
C GLU A 157 3.19 15.10 -1.48
N LEU A 158 3.45 15.93 -2.49
CA LEU A 158 2.67 15.91 -3.75
C LEU A 158 2.87 14.59 -4.51
N GLY A 159 4.09 14.06 -4.53
CA GLY A 159 4.37 12.75 -5.09
C GLY A 159 3.67 11.64 -4.31
N LEU A 160 3.65 11.77 -2.98
CA LEU A 160 3.03 10.78 -2.10
C LEU A 160 1.49 10.79 -2.18
N LEU A 161 0.86 11.94 -2.43
CA LEU A 161 -0.59 12.01 -2.70
C LEU A 161 -1.00 11.20 -3.94
N ALA A 162 -0.14 11.09 -4.96
CA ALA A 162 -0.40 10.23 -6.11
C ALA A 162 -0.46 8.75 -5.73
N VAL A 163 0.38 8.33 -4.77
CA VAL A 163 0.36 6.98 -4.19
C VAL A 163 -0.94 6.74 -3.42
N VAL A 164 -1.40 7.73 -2.63
CA VAL A 164 -2.70 7.67 -1.94
C VAL A 164 -3.85 7.46 -2.92
N ALA A 165 -3.88 8.20 -4.03
CA ALA A 165 -4.89 8.02 -5.07
C ALA A 165 -4.87 6.60 -5.66
N GLY A 166 -3.68 6.03 -5.88
CA GLY A 166 -3.56 4.64 -6.34
C GLY A 166 -4.11 3.62 -5.33
N TRP A 167 -3.92 3.83 -4.03
CA TRP A 167 -4.53 2.99 -2.99
C TRP A 167 -6.05 3.10 -2.95
N VAL A 168 -6.60 4.30 -3.15
CA VAL A 168 -8.05 4.49 -3.29
C VAL A 168 -8.58 3.72 -4.51
N LEU A 169 -7.88 3.73 -5.64
CA LEU A 169 -8.27 2.94 -6.82
C LEU A 169 -8.27 1.42 -6.55
N VAL A 170 -7.25 0.90 -5.87
CA VAL A 170 -7.20 -0.51 -5.44
C VAL A 170 -8.38 -0.84 -4.53
N ALA A 171 -8.68 0.05 -3.57
CA ALA A 171 -9.81 -0.14 -2.67
C ALA A 171 -11.16 -0.16 -3.39
N LEU A 172 -11.37 0.78 -4.32
CA LEU A 172 -12.58 0.83 -5.13
C LEU A 172 -12.74 -0.46 -5.93
N GLY A 173 -11.67 -0.97 -6.53
CA GLY A 173 -11.69 -2.26 -7.22
C GLY A 173 -12.12 -3.41 -6.32
N ALA A 174 -11.53 -3.51 -5.12
CA ALA A 174 -11.80 -4.58 -4.19
C ALA A 174 -13.21 -4.52 -3.58
N LEU A 175 -13.78 -3.32 -3.43
CA LEU A 175 -15.13 -3.10 -2.90
C LEU A 175 -16.24 -3.30 -3.94
N HIS A 176 -15.93 -3.13 -5.24
CA HIS A 176 -16.93 -3.20 -6.32
C HIS A 176 -17.07 -4.58 -6.98
N VAL A 177 -16.35 -5.61 -6.51
CA VAL A 177 -16.44 -6.96 -7.09
C VAL A 177 -17.86 -7.53 -6.90
N PRO A 178 -18.64 -7.76 -7.98
CA PRO A 178 -20.02 -8.23 -7.90
C PRO A 178 -20.10 -9.64 -7.31
N SER A 179 -21.22 -9.96 -6.66
CA SER A 179 -21.44 -11.24 -5.98
C SER A 179 -21.56 -12.47 -6.89
N GLY A 180 -21.31 -12.36 -8.20
CA GLY A 180 -21.44 -13.46 -9.17
C GLY A 180 -20.35 -13.54 -10.25
N SER A 181 -19.27 -12.76 -10.16
CA SER A 181 -18.25 -12.68 -11.22
C SER A 181 -17.15 -13.74 -11.18
N HIS A 182 -17.24 -14.74 -10.29
CA HIS A 182 -16.23 -15.79 -10.15
C HIS A 182 -16.75 -17.21 -10.34
N ASP A 183 -17.95 -17.38 -10.88
CA ASP A 183 -18.36 -18.64 -11.50
C ASP A 183 -17.73 -18.72 -12.90
N VAL A 184 -16.39 -18.75 -12.96
CA VAL A 184 -15.69 -19.22 -14.15
C VAL A 184 -15.81 -20.73 -14.12
N VAL A 185 -16.80 -21.21 -14.87
CA VAL A 185 -16.96 -22.59 -15.31
C VAL A 185 -15.59 -23.11 -15.77
N ILE A 186 -15.09 -24.14 -15.08
CA ILE A 186 -14.00 -25.01 -15.56
C ILE A 186 -14.62 -26.05 -16.48
#